data_AF-A0A5N5GW95-F1
#
_entry.id   AF-A0A5N5GW95-F1
#
_cell.length_a   1.000
_cell.length_b   1.000
_cell.length_c   1.000
_cell.angle_alpha   90.00
_cell.angle_beta   90.00
_cell.angle_gamma   90.00
#
_symmetry.space_group_name_H-M   'P 1'
#
loop_
_entity.id
_entity.type
_entity.pdbx_description
1 polymer ?
#
loop_
_entity_poly.entity_id
_entity_poly.type
_entity_poly.pdbx_seq_one_letter_code
_entity_poly.pdbx_strand_id
1 'polypeptide(L)'
;MDADLESDILGWQYISGSLPDGHELEHLDSPEVQGSKFDPESEYVRHWLPELARLPTEWIHHPWDAPDSVLKFSGVEFGFNYPKPIIELDLARERFTRAIFKMWDMEAAARAASTNGTDEVVVVDNSASEDLPIPMVILKKTSPCPTDSNDQKEPWKMNASDPELIATLPSSSRKRTVLDIAVNKKHKLFDKSSVSS
;
A
#
# COMPACT_ATOMS: atom_id res chain seq x y z
N MET A 1 -12.10 -18.16 -19.38
CA MET A 1 -12.29 -17.01 -18.49
C MET A 1 -13.01 -17.54 -17.28
N ASP A 2 -12.39 -17.36 -16.13
CA ASP A 2 -12.60 -18.03 -14.85
C ASP A 2 -12.91 -17.03 -13.73
N ALA A 3 -13.34 -15.82 -14.10
CA ALA A 3 -13.74 -14.78 -13.17
C ALA A 3 -14.86 -15.30 -12.25
N ASP A 4 -14.53 -15.39 -10.98
CA ASP A 4 -15.35 -15.95 -9.90
C ASP A 4 -15.20 -15.05 -8.68
N LEU A 5 -16.33 -14.58 -8.15
CA LEU A 5 -16.34 -13.52 -7.14
C LEU A 5 -15.59 -13.95 -5.86
N GLU A 6 -15.87 -15.16 -5.41
CA GLU A 6 -15.26 -15.75 -4.23
C GLU A 6 -13.75 -15.92 -4.42
N SER A 7 -13.33 -16.45 -5.56
CA SER A 7 -11.91 -16.62 -5.89
C SER A 7 -11.17 -15.29 -5.99
N ASP A 8 -11.76 -14.28 -6.62
CA ASP A 8 -11.16 -12.95 -6.76
C ASP A 8 -11.04 -12.24 -5.40
N ILE A 9 -12.10 -12.27 -4.56
CA ILE A 9 -12.06 -11.67 -3.21
C ILE A 9 -10.96 -12.33 -2.37
N LEU A 10 -10.87 -13.66 -2.38
CA LEU A 10 -9.84 -14.39 -1.64
C LEU A 10 -8.44 -14.07 -2.17
N GLY A 11 -8.28 -13.96 -3.49
CA GLY A 11 -7.02 -13.55 -4.12
C GLY A 11 -6.57 -12.17 -3.66
N TRP A 12 -7.48 -11.18 -3.67
CA TRP A 12 -7.18 -9.83 -3.20
C TRP A 12 -6.84 -9.80 -1.70
N GLN A 13 -7.57 -10.54 -0.86
CA GLN A 13 -7.28 -10.64 0.57
C GLN A 13 -5.92 -11.28 0.86
N TYR A 14 -5.51 -12.25 0.03
CA TYR A 14 -4.21 -12.90 0.13
C TYR A 14 -3.06 -11.93 -0.17
N ILE A 15 -3.14 -11.17 -1.27
CA ILE A 15 -2.07 -10.23 -1.65
C ILE A 15 -2.05 -8.95 -0.81
N SER A 16 -3.16 -8.58 -0.17
CA SER A 16 -3.23 -7.40 0.71
C SER A 16 -2.84 -7.69 2.16
N GLY A 17 -2.47 -8.94 2.49
CA GLY A 17 -2.15 -9.35 3.85
C GLY A 17 -3.30 -9.26 4.83
N SER A 18 -4.53 -9.38 4.33
CA SER A 18 -5.73 -9.44 5.17
C SER A 18 -5.97 -10.84 5.74
N LEU A 19 -5.39 -11.88 5.11
CA LEU A 19 -5.40 -13.24 5.63
C LEU A 19 -4.20 -13.50 6.56
N PRO A 20 -4.37 -14.28 7.65
CA PRO A 20 -3.28 -14.61 8.58
C PRO A 20 -2.09 -15.34 7.94
N ASP A 21 -2.34 -16.08 6.86
CA ASP A 21 -1.36 -16.81 6.05
C ASP A 21 -1.11 -16.17 4.67
N GLY A 22 -1.58 -14.93 4.51
CA GLY A 22 -1.39 -14.14 3.30
C GLY A 22 0.01 -13.56 3.15
N HIS A 23 0.19 -12.82 2.07
CA HIS A 23 1.39 -12.00 1.86
C HIS A 23 1.44 -10.87 2.90
N GLU A 24 2.61 -10.52 3.41
CA GLU A 24 2.72 -9.47 4.41
C GLU A 24 2.40 -8.11 3.79
N LEU A 25 1.52 -7.31 4.41
CA LEU A 25 1.15 -6.01 3.85
C LEU A 25 2.38 -5.12 3.58
N GLU A 26 3.42 -5.16 4.41
CA GLU A 26 4.61 -4.31 4.24
C GLU A 26 5.59 -4.81 3.15
N HIS A 27 5.36 -6.00 2.61
CA HIS A 27 6.26 -6.62 1.66
C HIS A 27 6.14 -5.98 0.28
N LEU A 28 7.27 -5.51 -0.26
CA LEU A 28 7.35 -4.95 -1.59
C LEU A 28 8.29 -5.80 -2.45
N ASP A 29 7.73 -6.45 -3.46
CA ASP A 29 8.45 -7.30 -4.39
C ASP A 29 9.37 -6.50 -5.33
N SER A 30 10.55 -7.07 -5.61
CA SER A 30 11.44 -6.55 -6.65
C SER A 30 11.19 -7.27 -7.97
N PRO A 31 10.91 -6.56 -9.08
CA PRO A 31 10.66 -7.18 -10.38
C PRO A 31 11.85 -8.02 -10.88
N GLU A 32 13.08 -7.62 -10.57
CA GLU A 32 14.30 -8.36 -10.92
C GLU A 32 14.34 -9.76 -10.28
N VAL A 33 14.04 -9.83 -8.98
CA VAL A 33 14.08 -11.08 -8.21
C VAL A 33 12.94 -12.00 -8.63
N GLN A 34 11.74 -11.43 -8.83
CA GLN A 34 10.59 -12.21 -9.26
C GLN A 34 10.76 -12.72 -10.69
N GLY A 35 11.32 -11.90 -11.59
CA GLY A 35 11.66 -12.30 -12.95
C GLY A 35 12.66 -13.46 -12.96
N SER A 36 13.74 -13.36 -12.19
CA SER A 36 14.74 -14.44 -12.09
C SER A 36 14.17 -15.75 -11.53
N LYS A 37 13.16 -15.67 -10.64
CA LYS A 37 12.53 -16.83 -10.00
C LYS A 37 11.51 -17.51 -10.90
N PHE A 38 10.68 -16.75 -11.60
CA PHE A 38 9.55 -17.27 -12.38
C PHE A 38 9.83 -17.39 -13.88
N ASP A 39 10.79 -16.61 -14.40
CA ASP A 39 11.14 -16.55 -15.82
C ASP A 39 12.67 -16.39 -16.01
N PRO A 40 13.47 -17.42 -15.67
CA PRO A 40 14.93 -17.35 -15.69
C PRO A 40 15.50 -17.12 -17.10
N GLU A 41 14.87 -17.66 -18.14
CA GLU A 41 15.28 -17.46 -19.55
C GLU A 41 14.61 -16.23 -20.19
N SER A 42 13.67 -15.62 -19.47
CA SER A 42 12.93 -14.44 -19.90
C SER A 42 12.07 -14.66 -21.13
N GLU A 43 11.64 -15.90 -21.37
CA GLU A 43 10.84 -16.29 -22.54
C GLU A 43 9.43 -15.69 -22.45
N TYR A 44 8.87 -15.59 -21.24
CA TYR A 44 7.55 -15.00 -21.04
C TYR A 44 7.58 -13.52 -21.42
N VAL A 45 8.58 -12.78 -20.94
CA VAL A 45 8.73 -11.36 -21.29
C VAL A 45 8.97 -11.18 -22.79
N ARG A 46 9.82 -12.00 -23.42
CA ARG A 46 10.08 -11.94 -24.88
C ARG A 46 8.82 -12.23 -25.72
N HIS A 47 7.93 -13.08 -25.21
CA HIS A 47 6.69 -13.42 -25.89
C HIS A 47 5.66 -12.28 -25.84
N TRP A 48 5.49 -11.67 -24.66
CA TRP A 48 4.46 -10.65 -24.44
C TRP A 48 4.92 -9.22 -24.73
N LEU A 49 6.21 -8.93 -24.60
CA LEU A 49 6.83 -7.63 -24.85
C LEU A 49 7.95 -7.79 -25.91
N PRO A 50 7.59 -7.95 -27.20
CA PRO A 50 8.54 -8.19 -28.27
C PRO A 50 9.55 -7.04 -28.46
N GLU A 51 9.23 -5.83 -28.02
CA GLU A 51 10.13 -4.68 -28.01
C GLU A 51 11.37 -4.90 -27.10
N LEU A 52 11.24 -5.72 -26.05
CA LEU A 52 12.35 -6.08 -25.17
C LEU A 52 13.06 -7.36 -25.61
N ALA A 53 12.59 -8.01 -26.68
CA ALA A 53 13.05 -9.35 -27.04
C ALA A 53 14.52 -9.44 -27.51
N ARG A 54 15.20 -8.31 -27.72
CA ARG A 54 16.62 -8.25 -28.06
C ARG A 54 17.52 -7.97 -26.86
N LEU A 55 16.95 -7.69 -25.69
CA LEU A 55 17.73 -7.48 -24.48
C LEU A 55 18.35 -8.82 -24.01
N PRO A 56 19.55 -8.77 -23.41
CA PRO A 56 20.10 -9.91 -22.69
C PRO A 56 19.19 -10.27 -21.52
N THR A 57 19.11 -11.57 -21.22
CA THR A 57 18.28 -12.13 -20.15
C THR A 57 18.58 -11.53 -18.78
N GLU A 58 19.82 -11.10 -18.54
CA GLU A 58 20.21 -10.41 -17.31
C GLU A 58 19.39 -9.13 -17.07
N TRP A 59 19.13 -8.33 -18.11
CA TRP A 59 18.60 -6.97 -17.98
C TRP A 59 17.12 -6.83 -18.31
N ILE A 60 16.49 -7.88 -18.84
CA ILE A 60 15.12 -7.81 -19.37
C ILE A 60 14.06 -7.59 -18.28
N HIS A 61 14.32 -8.05 -17.05
CA HIS A 61 13.43 -7.84 -15.89
C HIS A 61 13.65 -6.47 -15.21
N HIS A 62 14.73 -5.78 -15.55
CA HIS A 62 15.09 -4.48 -14.99
C HIS A 62 15.83 -3.60 -16.02
N PRO A 63 15.19 -3.25 -17.15
CA PRO A 63 15.85 -2.58 -18.27
C PRO A 63 16.41 -1.20 -17.89
N TRP A 64 15.88 -0.56 -16.84
CA TRP A 64 16.33 0.75 -16.37
C TRP A 64 17.73 0.74 -15.73
N ASP A 65 18.22 -0.41 -15.27
CA ASP A 65 19.59 -0.53 -14.74
C ASP A 65 20.61 -0.92 -15.83
N ALA A 66 20.14 -1.23 -17.04
CA ALA A 66 20.98 -1.68 -18.13
C ALA A 66 21.90 -0.55 -18.65
N PRO A 67 23.13 -0.87 -19.06
CA PRO A 67 24.02 0.13 -19.62
C PRO A 67 23.51 0.62 -20.99
N ASP A 68 23.73 1.90 -21.28
CA ASP A 68 23.29 2.56 -22.52
C ASP A 68 23.74 1.83 -23.81
N SER A 69 24.88 1.14 -23.77
CA SER A 69 25.39 0.35 -24.89
C SER A 69 24.48 -0.85 -25.22
N VAL A 70 23.99 -1.54 -24.20
CA VAL A 70 23.10 -2.70 -24.34
C VAL A 70 21.71 -2.26 -24.77
N LEU A 71 21.21 -1.14 -24.23
CA LEU A 71 19.94 -0.54 -24.64
C LEU A 71 19.94 -0.14 -26.12
N LYS A 72 21.02 0.52 -26.58
CA LYS A 72 21.16 0.88 -27.99
C LYS A 72 21.27 -0.33 -28.92
N PHE A 73 22.02 -1.36 -28.52
CA PHE A 73 22.17 -2.57 -29.33
C PHE A 73 20.85 -3.35 -29.46
N SER A 74 20.06 -3.39 -28.38
CA SER A 74 18.74 -4.01 -28.36
C SER A 74 17.66 -3.17 -29.06
N GLY A 75 17.90 -1.87 -29.28
CA GLY A 75 16.96 -0.95 -29.89
C GLY A 75 15.86 -0.47 -28.92
N VAL A 76 16.12 -0.56 -27.62
CA VAL A 76 15.18 -0.11 -26.58
C VAL A 76 15.44 1.37 -26.27
N GLU A 77 14.43 2.20 -26.53
CA GLU A 77 14.44 3.62 -26.22
C GLU A 77 13.33 3.96 -25.23
N PHE A 78 13.75 4.48 -24.06
CA PHE A 78 12.82 4.85 -23.01
C PHE A 78 11.97 6.07 -23.38
N GLY A 79 10.65 5.93 -23.24
CA GLY A 79 9.67 6.98 -23.57
C GLY A 79 9.16 6.93 -25.02
N PHE A 80 9.74 6.05 -25.85
CA PHE A 80 9.25 5.78 -27.20
C PHE A 80 8.79 4.33 -27.34
N ASN A 81 9.74 3.39 -27.24
CA ASN A 81 9.47 1.95 -27.41
C ASN A 81 9.05 1.29 -26.10
N TYR A 82 9.60 1.74 -24.98
CA TYR A 82 9.26 1.21 -23.65
C TYR A 82 9.21 2.35 -22.63
N PRO A 83 8.23 2.42 -21.73
CA PRO A 83 8.15 3.50 -20.75
C PRO A 83 9.26 3.39 -19.69
N LYS A 84 9.62 4.52 -19.09
CA LYS A 84 10.43 4.51 -17.86
C LYS A 84 9.58 4.02 -16.69
N PRO A 85 10.19 3.48 -15.62
CA PRO A 85 9.48 3.19 -14.38
C PRO A 85 8.64 4.39 -13.95
N ILE A 86 7.33 4.17 -13.78
CA ILE A 86 6.39 5.24 -13.40
C ILE A 86 6.71 5.74 -11.99
N ILE A 87 7.18 4.83 -11.13
CA ILE A 87 7.59 5.10 -9.75
C ILE A 87 8.90 4.34 -9.53
N GLU A 88 9.89 5.01 -8.94
CA GLU A 88 11.13 4.37 -8.49
C GLU A 88 10.84 3.47 -7.27
N LEU A 89 11.49 2.30 -7.19
CA LEU A 89 11.19 1.29 -6.16
C LEU A 89 11.41 1.83 -4.73
N ASP A 90 12.48 2.58 -4.51
CA ASP A 90 12.78 3.18 -3.21
C ASP A 90 11.73 4.22 -2.79
N LEU A 91 11.30 5.06 -3.74
CA LEU A 91 10.25 6.05 -3.51
C LEU A 91 8.90 5.36 -3.24
N ALA A 92 8.60 4.27 -3.95
CA ALA A 92 7.41 3.47 -3.72
C ALA A 92 7.41 2.93 -2.28
N ARG A 93 8.53 2.33 -1.85
CA ARG A 93 8.70 1.81 -0.48
C ARG A 93 8.50 2.90 0.57
N GLU A 94 9.13 4.06 0.41
CA GLU A 94 9.01 5.15 1.37
C GLU A 94 7.56 5.65 1.49
N ARG A 95 6.89 5.86 0.36
CA ARG A 95 5.47 6.28 0.32
C ARG A 95 4.56 5.23 0.93
N PHE A 96 4.86 3.97 0.69
CA PHE A 96 4.08 2.84 1.17
C PHE A 96 4.15 2.71 2.69
N THR A 97 5.36 2.66 3.26
CA THR A 97 5.58 2.62 4.71
C THR A 97 4.92 3.81 5.40
N ARG A 98 5.00 5.02 4.81
CA ARG A 98 4.33 6.21 5.33
C ARG A 98 2.80 6.07 5.36
N ALA A 99 2.21 5.46 4.33
CA ALA A 99 0.78 5.22 4.26
C ALA A 99 0.33 4.21 5.33
N ILE A 100 1.10 3.16 5.57
CA ILE A 100 0.83 2.15 6.61
C ILE A 100 0.87 2.79 8.00
N PHE A 101 1.93 3.57 8.32
CA PHE A 101 1.98 4.26 9.60
C PHE A 101 0.80 5.22 9.80
N LYS A 102 0.43 5.97 8.76
CA LYS A 102 -0.74 6.86 8.83
C LYS A 102 -2.03 6.07 9.10
N MET A 103 -2.21 4.92 8.47
CA MET A 103 -3.37 4.05 8.69
C MET A 103 -3.43 3.60 10.15
N TRP A 104 -2.31 3.14 10.73
CA TRP A 104 -2.26 2.71 12.12
C TRP A 104 -2.53 3.85 13.11
N ASP A 105 -2.02 5.05 12.85
CA ASP A 105 -2.31 6.23 13.65
C ASP A 105 -3.82 6.55 13.65
N MET A 106 -4.44 6.48 12.46
CA MET A 106 -5.87 6.71 12.30
C MET A 106 -6.71 5.64 13.02
N GLU A 107 -6.29 4.38 12.94
CA GLU A 107 -6.96 3.28 13.62
C GLU A 107 -6.85 3.40 15.15
N ALA A 108 -5.67 3.71 15.67
CA ALA A 108 -5.45 3.95 17.09
C ALA A 108 -6.32 5.12 17.60
N ALA A 109 -6.38 6.21 16.84
CA ALA A 109 -7.24 7.36 17.16
C ALA A 109 -8.73 6.99 17.16
N ALA A 110 -9.18 6.20 16.18
CA ALA A 110 -10.57 5.74 16.09
C ALA A 110 -10.95 4.82 17.26
N ARG A 111 -10.06 3.90 17.65
CA ARG A 111 -10.27 3.03 18.81
C ARG A 111 -10.37 3.84 20.11
N ALA A 112 -9.50 4.84 20.31
CA ALA A 112 -9.52 5.70 21.49
C ALA A 112 -10.78 6.60 21.56
N ALA A 113 -11.34 7.01 20.42
CA ALA A 113 -12.58 7.77 20.39
C ALA A 113 -13.80 6.92 20.80
N SER A 114 -13.81 5.63 20.42
CA SER A 114 -14.90 4.70 20.76
C SER A 114 -15.03 4.45 22.28
N THR A 115 -13.91 4.44 23.02
CA THR A 115 -13.91 4.16 24.47
C THR A 115 -14.44 5.31 25.32
N ASN A 116 -14.56 6.52 24.78
CA ASN A 116 -14.98 7.70 25.52
C ASN A 116 -16.50 7.97 25.41
N GLY A 117 -17.26 7.09 24.74
CA GLY A 117 -18.69 7.26 24.44
C GLY A 117 -19.68 6.51 25.34
N THR A 118 -19.22 5.76 26.34
CA THR A 118 -20.11 5.16 27.34
C THR A 118 -20.23 6.07 28.55
N ASP A 119 -21.24 6.94 28.56
CA ASP A 119 -21.90 7.32 29.80
C ASP A 119 -22.32 6.01 30.48
N GLU A 120 -21.56 5.66 31.51
CA GLU A 120 -21.73 4.47 32.32
C GLU A 120 -23.03 4.56 33.13
N VAL A 121 -24.14 4.12 32.52
CA VAL A 121 -25.32 3.72 33.29
C VAL A 121 -25.00 2.36 33.91
N VAL A 122 -24.40 2.38 35.09
CA VAL A 122 -24.31 1.22 35.97
C VAL A 122 -25.74 0.87 36.40
N VAL A 123 -26.42 0.00 35.66
CA VAL A 123 -27.64 -0.65 36.14
C VAL A 123 -27.20 -1.74 37.11
N VAL A 124 -27.23 -1.41 38.41
CA VAL A 124 -27.18 -2.42 39.47
C VAL A 124 -28.55 -3.05 39.55
N ASP A 125 -28.74 -4.22 38.94
CA ASP A 125 -29.84 -5.11 39.30
C ASP A 125 -29.29 -6.50 39.59
N ASN A 126 -29.21 -6.75 40.90
CA ASN A 126 -28.92 -8.04 41.50
C ASN A 126 -30.24 -8.81 41.68
N SER A 127 -30.58 -9.75 40.78
CA SER A 127 -31.37 -10.95 41.13
C SER A 127 -31.49 -11.97 39.99
N ALA A 128 -31.13 -13.23 40.31
CA ALA A 128 -31.66 -14.50 39.81
C ALA A 128 -31.24 -15.04 38.41
N SER A 129 -30.24 -15.92 38.45
CA SER A 129 -30.15 -17.28 37.86
C SER A 129 -30.96 -17.69 36.61
N GLU A 130 -30.19 -18.20 35.63
CA GLU A 130 -30.44 -19.29 34.66
C GLU A 130 -31.62 -19.21 33.67
N ASP A 131 -31.31 -18.85 32.42
CA ASP A 131 -31.59 -19.61 31.19
C ASP A 131 -31.37 -18.67 29.99
N LEU A 132 -30.27 -18.83 29.23
CA LEU A 132 -29.98 -18.02 28.05
C LEU A 132 -30.62 -18.64 26.80
N PRO A 133 -31.67 -18.05 26.20
CA PRO A 133 -32.10 -18.44 24.86
C PRO A 133 -31.16 -17.83 23.82
N ILE A 134 -30.66 -18.66 22.91
CA ILE A 134 -29.88 -18.27 21.73
C ILE A 134 -30.61 -17.11 21.01
N PRO A 135 -29.96 -15.96 20.72
CA PRO A 135 -30.63 -14.88 20.03
C PRO A 135 -30.88 -15.29 18.57
N MET A 136 -32.15 -15.51 18.26
CA MET A 136 -32.63 -15.78 16.91
C MET A 136 -32.42 -14.50 16.07
N VAL A 137 -31.50 -14.55 15.10
CA VAL A 137 -31.27 -13.45 14.15
C VAL A 137 -32.48 -13.35 13.23
N ILE A 138 -33.39 -12.41 13.52
CA ILE A 138 -34.51 -12.09 12.64
C ILE A 138 -33.97 -11.24 11.49
N LEU A 139 -33.84 -11.85 10.31
CA LEU A 139 -33.53 -11.13 9.07
C LEU A 139 -34.69 -10.18 8.73
N LYS A 140 -34.48 -8.90 8.99
CA LYS A 140 -35.37 -7.83 8.54
C LYS A 140 -35.29 -7.80 7.01
N LYS A 141 -36.37 -8.19 6.32
CA LYS A 141 -36.50 -8.03 4.87
C LYS A 141 -36.29 -6.55 4.52
N THR A 142 -35.14 -6.24 3.95
CA THR A 142 -34.91 -4.96 3.28
C THR A 142 -35.63 -5.00 1.93
N SER A 143 -36.39 -3.95 1.66
CA SER A 143 -37.05 -3.69 0.38
C SER A 143 -36.02 -3.61 -0.76
N PRO A 144 -36.37 -4.00 -2.01
CA PRO A 144 -35.44 -3.98 -3.12
C PRO A 144 -35.04 -2.54 -3.46
N CYS A 145 -33.74 -2.27 -3.45
CA CYS A 145 -33.17 -1.04 -4.03
C CYS A 145 -33.12 -1.22 -5.56
N PRO A 146 -33.36 -0.17 -6.38
CA PRO A 146 -33.31 -0.31 -7.83
C PRO A 146 -31.90 -0.69 -8.27
N THR A 147 -31.82 -1.69 -9.13
CA THR A 147 -30.60 -2.14 -9.79
C THR A 147 -30.06 -1.02 -10.69
N ASP A 148 -29.08 -0.26 -10.22
CA ASP A 148 -28.20 0.48 -11.12
C ASP A 148 -26.90 -0.31 -11.29
N SER A 149 -26.94 -1.17 -12.29
CA SER A 149 -25.79 -1.89 -12.85
C SER A 149 -24.86 -0.86 -13.50
N ASN A 150 -23.87 -0.34 -12.75
CA ASN A 150 -22.83 0.51 -13.33
C ASN A 150 -21.48 0.50 -12.58
N ASP A 151 -21.19 -0.51 -11.76
CA ASP A 151 -19.93 -0.58 -10.98
C ASP A 151 -18.73 -1.15 -11.75
N GLN A 152 -18.91 -1.52 -13.02
CA GLN A 152 -17.83 -1.99 -13.89
C GLN A 152 -17.61 -1.00 -15.04
N LYS A 153 -17.05 0.17 -14.73
CA LYS A 153 -16.40 1.01 -15.73
C LYS A 153 -14.90 1.03 -15.49
N GLU A 154 -14.19 0.32 -16.36
CA GLU A 154 -12.73 0.36 -16.47
C GLU A 154 -12.24 1.81 -16.71
N PRO A 155 -11.25 2.31 -15.95
CA PRO A 155 -10.87 3.73 -15.89
C PRO A 155 -10.17 4.28 -17.14
N TRP A 156 -9.99 3.51 -18.21
CA TRP A 156 -9.24 3.93 -19.40
C TRP A 156 -10.11 4.53 -20.52
N LYS A 157 -11.45 4.49 -20.42
CA LYS A 157 -12.34 5.14 -21.39
C LYS A 157 -12.68 6.57 -20.97
N MET A 158 -11.70 7.46 -21.05
CA MET A 158 -11.94 8.89 -21.21
C MET A 158 -11.24 9.35 -22.50
N ASN A 159 -12.02 9.35 -23.60
CA ASN A 159 -11.57 9.93 -24.85
C ASN A 159 -11.55 11.46 -24.72
N ALA A 160 -10.41 12.02 -25.13
CA ALA A 160 -10.12 13.44 -25.20
C ALA A 160 -11.21 14.22 -25.97
N SER A 161 -11.84 15.18 -25.31
CA SER A 161 -12.34 16.46 -25.86
C SER A 161 -13.09 17.20 -24.74
N ASP A 162 -12.40 17.99 -23.93
CA ASP A 162 -12.99 19.15 -23.24
C ASP A 162 -11.87 20.07 -22.71
N PRO A 163 -11.70 21.29 -23.25
CA PRO A 163 -10.63 22.20 -22.86
C PRO A 163 -11.13 23.26 -21.87
N GLU A 164 -11.59 22.89 -20.69
CA GLU A 164 -11.88 23.89 -19.63
C GLU A 164 -11.76 23.29 -18.22
N LEU A 165 -10.53 23.07 -17.72
CA LEU A 165 -10.26 23.03 -16.27
C LEU A 165 -8.83 23.49 -15.93
N ILE A 166 -8.36 24.57 -16.57
CA ILE A 166 -7.20 25.34 -16.09
C ILE A 166 -7.72 26.61 -15.43
N ALA A 167 -8.10 26.53 -14.16
CA ALA A 167 -8.04 27.65 -13.21
C ALA A 167 -8.51 27.18 -11.83
N THR A 168 -7.62 27.31 -10.84
CA THR A 168 -7.86 27.88 -9.49
C THR A 168 -7.03 27.12 -8.45
N LEU A 169 -5.78 27.57 -8.26
CA LEU A 169 -5.03 27.34 -7.02
C LEU A 169 -5.40 28.44 -6.03
N PRO A 170 -5.69 28.13 -4.75
CA PRO A 170 -5.49 29.12 -3.70
C PRO A 170 -4.10 28.95 -3.09
N SER A 171 -3.26 29.95 -3.39
CA SER A 171 -2.15 30.39 -2.56
C SER A 171 -2.61 30.59 -1.12
N SER A 172 -1.99 29.92 -0.15
CA SER A 172 -2.04 30.34 1.25
C SER A 172 -0.69 30.19 1.90
N SER A 173 -0.04 31.35 2.02
CA SER A 173 1.14 31.58 2.83
C SER A 173 0.81 31.36 4.31
N ARG A 174 1.53 30.45 4.97
CA ARG A 174 1.79 30.56 6.41
C ARG A 174 3.20 30.11 6.74
N LYS A 175 4.07 31.12 6.91
CA LYS A 175 5.38 31.00 7.55
C LYS A 175 5.16 30.63 9.03
N ARG A 176 5.82 29.59 9.54
CA ARG A 176 6.29 29.51 10.93
C ARG A 176 7.60 28.76 10.99
N THR A 177 8.60 29.49 11.48
CA THR A 177 10.00 29.13 11.64
C THR A 177 10.21 28.40 12.98
N VAL A 178 10.97 27.31 12.92
CA VAL A 178 12.02 26.80 13.84
C VAL A 178 11.90 27.12 15.34
N LEU A 179 11.85 26.06 16.16
CA LEU A 179 12.49 25.97 17.48
C LEU A 179 12.73 24.49 17.88
N ASP A 180 13.97 24.06 17.66
CA ASP A 180 14.83 23.19 18.48
C ASP A 180 14.21 22.07 19.35
N ILE A 181 14.47 20.81 18.97
CA ILE A 181 14.63 19.72 19.92
C ILE A 181 16.13 19.43 20.03
N ALA A 182 16.72 20.02 21.07
CA ALA A 182 18.11 19.86 21.44
C ALA A 182 18.41 18.40 21.83
N VAL A 183 19.36 17.82 21.10
CA VAL A 183 20.14 16.67 21.52
C VAL A 183 21.03 17.07 22.71
N ASN A 184 21.13 16.17 23.68
CA ASN A 184 22.25 15.96 24.62
C ASN A 184 22.06 16.34 26.10
N LYS A 185 21.99 15.32 26.98
CA LYS A 185 22.65 15.21 28.31
C LYS A 185 22.18 13.91 28.99
N LYS A 186 23.00 13.01 29.57
CA LYS A 186 24.32 13.13 30.19
C LYS A 186 25.10 11.80 30.10
N HIS A 187 26.37 11.92 29.72
CA HIS A 187 27.46 11.06 30.18
C HIS A 187 27.48 10.97 31.71
N LYS A 188 27.53 9.75 32.26
CA LYS A 188 27.82 9.53 33.68
C LYS A 188 29.33 9.35 33.86
N LEU A 189 29.89 10.37 34.50
CA LEU A 189 31.18 10.51 35.17
C LEU A 189 32.10 9.28 35.16
N PHE A 190 33.22 9.44 34.47
CA PHE A 190 34.52 8.93 34.89
C PHE A 190 35.14 9.91 35.91
N ASP A 191 36.00 9.34 36.74
CA ASP A 191 37.01 9.98 37.60
C ASP A 191 36.63 10.28 39.07
N LYS A 192 37.08 9.39 39.96
CA LYS A 192 37.92 9.77 41.11
C LYS A 192 38.98 8.70 41.38
N SER A 193 40.19 8.99 40.90
CA SER A 193 41.50 8.72 41.50
C SER A 193 41.60 8.08 42.90
N SER A 194 42.46 7.05 42.98
CA SER A 194 43.56 6.83 43.95
C SER A 194 43.30 6.89 45.46
N VAL A 195 43.42 5.74 46.17
CA VAL A 195 44.16 5.61 47.45
C VAL A 195 44.76 4.20 47.57
N SER A 196 46.05 4.19 47.92
CA SER A 196 46.97 3.11 48.30
C SER A 196 46.54 2.30 49.52
N SER A 197 46.78 0.98 49.52
CA SER A 197 47.69 0.27 50.46
C SER A 197 47.70 -1.23 50.22
#